data_AF-A0A9W9IBD4-F1
#
_entry.id   AF-A0A9W9IBD4-F1
#
_cell.length_a   1.000
_cell.length_b   1.000
_cell.length_c   1.000
_cell.angle_alpha   90.00
_cell.angle_beta   90.00
_cell.angle_gamma   90.00
#
_symmetry.space_group_name_H-M   'P 1'
#
loop_
_entity.id
_entity.type
_entity.pdbx_description
1 polymer ?
#
loop_
_entity_poly.entity_id
_entity_poly.type
_entity_poly.pdbx_seq_one_letter_code
_entity_poly.pdbx_strand_id
1 'polypeptide(L)'
;MEHLACADPATSFVHAYPRLVETGLMREFGVITRTAVSALLVLGRPWMVPLDESGKRHLYAATSPWFPHDPPAMWRMRHRVPMPLRAVVHIWSDNGKRKPLQELRQNDAGKLVWQHTMGVLESICGKRSGY
;
A
#
# COMPACT_ATOMS: atom_id res chain seq x y z
N MET A 1 -2.85 2.67 6.16
CA MET A 1 -4.19 2.23 5.73
C MET A 1 -5.05 1.78 6.90
N GLU A 2 -4.53 1.03 7.88
CA GLU A 2 -5.35 0.54 9.00
C GLU A 2 -6.03 1.66 9.80
N HIS A 3 -5.28 2.71 10.14
CA HIS A 3 -5.83 3.89 10.82
C HIS A 3 -6.96 4.57 10.03
N LEU A 4 -6.81 4.69 8.71
CA LEU A 4 -7.82 5.30 7.82
C LEU A 4 -9.08 4.44 7.73
N ALA A 5 -8.94 3.12 7.63
CA ALA A 5 -10.06 2.19 7.59
C ALA A 5 -10.86 2.18 8.90
N CYS A 6 -10.22 2.45 10.04
CA CYS A 6 -10.92 2.64 11.31
C CYS A 6 -11.64 3.99 11.38
N ALA A 7 -11.07 5.05 10.80
CA ALA A 7 -11.63 6.40 10.84
C ALA A 7 -12.80 6.59 9.85
N ASP A 8 -12.80 5.87 8.72
CA ASP A 8 -13.87 5.91 7.71
C ASP A 8 -14.37 4.49 7.39
N PRO A 9 -15.38 3.99 8.15
CA PRO A 9 -15.91 2.64 7.98
C PRO A 9 -16.71 2.42 6.69
N ALA A 10 -17.10 3.49 5.98
CA ALA A 10 -17.85 3.41 4.74
C ALA A 10 -16.95 3.22 3.51
N THR A 11 -15.64 3.46 3.66
CA THR A 11 -14.65 3.39 2.58
C THR A 11 -13.75 2.17 2.75
N SER A 12 -13.50 1.44 1.64
CA SER A 12 -12.49 0.38 1.63
C SER A 12 -11.10 0.93 1.29
N PHE A 13 -10.08 0.52 2.05
CA PHE A 13 -8.69 0.86 1.77
C PHE A 13 -7.95 -0.38 1.28
N VAL A 14 -7.36 -0.31 0.08
CA VAL A 14 -6.62 -1.42 -0.51
C VAL A 14 -5.14 -1.05 -0.61
N HIS A 15 -4.26 -1.94 -0.16
CA HIS A 15 -2.82 -1.78 -0.32
C HIS A 15 -2.30 -2.81 -1.32
N ALA A 16 -2.21 -2.40 -2.58
CA ALA A 16 -1.65 -3.24 -3.63
C ALA A 16 -0.12 -3.19 -3.62
N TYR A 17 0.53 -4.35 -3.61
CA TYR A 17 1.98 -4.46 -3.83
C TYR A 17 2.21 -5.26 -5.12
N PRO A 18 2.47 -4.60 -6.26
CA PRO A 18 2.54 -5.25 -7.57
C PRO A 18 3.84 -6.04 -7.80
N ARG A 19 4.72 -6.19 -6.79
CA ARG A 19 6.13 -6.60 -6.91
C ARG A 19 6.97 -5.53 -7.63
N LEU A 20 8.22 -5.85 -7.98
CA LEU A 20 9.11 -4.91 -8.67
C LEU A 20 8.55 -4.61 -10.07
N VAL A 21 8.35 -3.32 -10.37
CA VAL A 21 7.84 -2.84 -11.66
C VAL A 21 8.87 -1.87 -12.24
N GLU A 22 9.00 -1.86 -13.57
CA GLU A 22 9.81 -0.88 -14.29
C GLU A 22 9.07 0.47 -14.31
N THR A 23 9.07 1.15 -13.17
CA THR A 23 8.68 2.56 -13.07
C THR A 23 9.96 3.37 -13.22
N GLY A 24 9.93 4.45 -13.99
CA GLY A 24 11.11 5.29 -14.28
C GLY A 24 11.73 6.02 -13.08
N LEU A 25 11.69 5.45 -11.87
CA LEU A 25 12.34 5.91 -10.64
C LEU A 25 13.79 6.33 -10.86
N MET A 26 14.48 5.68 -11.80
CA MET A 26 15.90 5.91 -12.09
C MET A 26 16.15 7.07 -13.06
N ARG A 27 15.10 7.83 -13.45
CA ARG A 27 15.20 8.91 -14.44
C ARG A 27 16.10 10.06 -13.98
N GLU A 28 16.15 10.32 -12.68
CA GLU A 28 16.94 11.42 -12.10
C GLU A 28 18.36 10.99 -11.69
N PHE A 29 18.73 9.73 -11.93
CA PHE A 29 20.07 9.25 -11.64
C PHE A 29 21.08 9.71 -12.70
N GLY A 30 22.31 9.99 -12.24
CA GLY A 30 23.44 10.28 -13.12
C GLY A 30 23.68 9.13 -14.11
N VAL A 31 24.25 9.46 -15.28
CA VAL A 31 24.36 8.55 -16.43
C VAL A 31 24.97 7.19 -16.06
N ILE A 32 26.04 7.18 -15.26
CA ILE A 32 26.73 5.95 -14.83
C ILE A 32 25.81 5.08 -13.97
N THR A 33 25.19 5.67 -12.95
CA THR A 33 24.27 4.98 -12.04
C THR A 33 23.05 4.46 -12.77
N ARG A 34 22.49 5.25 -13.69
CA ARG A 34 21.37 4.86 -14.54
C ARG A 34 21.71 3.65 -15.39
N THR A 35 22.85 3.65 -16.08
CA THR A 35 23.27 2.52 -16.92
C THR A 35 23.50 1.25 -16.10
N ALA A 36 24.16 1.35 -14.94
CA ALA A 36 24.38 0.21 -14.06
C ALA A 36 23.06 -0.38 -13.54
N VAL A 37 22.13 0.46 -13.07
CA VAL A 37 20.82 0.02 -12.60
C VAL A 37 19.97 -0.54 -13.74
N SER A 38 20.01 0.06 -14.94
CA SER A 38 19.31 -0.47 -16.12
C SER A 38 19.82 -1.86 -16.50
N ALA A 39 21.13 -2.11 -16.46
CA ALA A 39 21.69 -3.44 -16.70
C ALA A 39 21.20 -4.46 -15.65
N LEU A 40 21.18 -4.07 -14.38
CA LEU A 40 20.64 -4.91 -13.30
C LEU A 40 19.14 -5.20 -13.49
N LEU A 41 18.35 -4.20 -13.88
CA LEU A 41 16.91 -4.37 -14.14
C LEU A 41 16.66 -5.30 -15.32
N VAL A 42 17.46 -5.24 -16.39
CA VAL A 42 17.37 -6.16 -17.54
C VAL A 42 17.57 -7.61 -17.07
N LEU A 43 18.58 -7.87 -16.22
CA LEU A 43 18.80 -9.18 -15.64
C LEU A 43 17.67 -9.60 -14.68
N GLY A 44 17.06 -8.64 -13.99
CA GLY A 44 15.94 -8.84 -13.07
C GLY A 44 14.57 -9.03 -13.72
N ARG A 45 14.44 -8.78 -15.04
CA ARG A 45 13.16 -8.83 -15.78
C ARG A 45 12.32 -10.08 -15.54
N PRO A 46 12.88 -11.31 -15.45
CA PRO A 46 12.07 -12.51 -15.22
C PRO A 46 11.26 -12.50 -13.91
N TRP A 47 11.67 -11.70 -12.91
CA TRP A 47 10.98 -11.59 -11.63
C TRP A 47 10.18 -10.29 -11.47
N MET A 48 10.25 -9.41 -12.48
CA MET A 48 9.52 -8.14 -12.52
C MET A 48 8.13 -8.32 -13.12
N VAL A 49 7.22 -7.47 -12.69
CA VAL A 49 5.88 -7.39 -13.27
C VAL A 49 5.87 -6.29 -14.33
N PRO A 50 5.42 -6.56 -15.57
CA PRO A 50 5.28 -5.54 -16.60
C PRO A 50 4.39 -4.38 -16.14
N LEU A 51 4.68 -3.17 -16.61
CA LEU A 51 3.94 -1.96 -16.20
C LEU A 51 2.44 -2.06 -16.52
N ASP A 52 2.09 -2.58 -17.69
CA ASP A 52 0.70 -2.79 -18.12
C ASP A 52 -0.05 -3.77 -17.19
N GLU A 53 0.60 -4.88 -16.83
CA GLU A 53 0.05 -5.86 -15.88
C GLU A 53 -0.11 -5.27 -14.48
N SER A 54 0.86 -4.46 -14.02
CA SER A 54 0.72 -3.71 -12.77
C SER A 54 -0.49 -2.77 -12.83
N GLY A 55 -0.66 -2.01 -13.91
CA GLY A 55 -1.79 -1.11 -14.11
C GLY A 55 -3.13 -1.85 -14.05
N LYS A 56 -3.25 -2.98 -14.76
CA LYS A 56 -4.45 -3.84 -14.75
C LYS A 56 -4.78 -4.34 -13.34
N ARG A 57 -3.79 -4.72 -12.54
CA ARG A 57 -3.99 -5.15 -11.15
C ARG A 57 -4.52 -4.02 -10.27
N HIS A 58 -4.00 -2.80 -10.42
CA HIS A 58 -4.48 -1.64 -9.67
C HIS A 58 -5.91 -1.27 -10.09
N LEU A 59 -6.19 -1.29 -11.40
CA LEU A 59 -7.54 -1.03 -11.92
C LEU A 59 -8.53 -2.07 -11.38
N TYR A 60 -8.18 -3.36 -11.43
CA TYR A 60 -9.01 -4.43 -10.87
C TYR A 60 -9.23 -4.26 -9.36
N ALA A 61 -8.18 -3.92 -8.60
CA ALA A 61 -8.30 -3.68 -7.16
C ALA A 61 -9.23 -2.50 -6.83
N ALA A 62 -9.28 -1.47 -7.69
CA ALA A 62 -10.11 -0.30 -7.50
C ALA A 62 -11.58 -0.48 -7.92
N THR A 63 -11.84 -1.27 -8.97
CA THR A 63 -13.19 -1.37 -9.57
C THR A 63 -13.91 -2.68 -9.29
N SER A 64 -13.18 -3.73 -8.89
CA SER A 64 -13.81 -5.03 -8.71
C SER A 64 -14.69 -5.06 -7.45
N PRO A 65 -15.83 -5.77 -7.49
CA PRO A 65 -16.67 -5.98 -6.31
C PRO A 65 -16.00 -6.88 -5.26
N TRP A 66 -14.79 -7.38 -5.56
CA TRP A 66 -14.03 -8.24 -4.67
C TRP A 66 -13.42 -7.50 -3.49
N PHE A 67 -13.44 -6.16 -3.42
CA PHE A 67 -12.89 -5.40 -2.29
C PHE A 67 -13.93 -4.46 -1.65
N PRO A 68 -15.05 -5.00 -1.13
CA PRO A 68 -16.10 -4.19 -0.54
C PRO A 68 -15.66 -3.59 0.80
N HIS A 69 -16.27 -2.48 1.20
CA HIS A 69 -16.08 -1.88 2.52
C HIS A 69 -16.68 -2.74 3.65
N ASP A 70 -17.71 -3.54 3.36
CA ASP A 70 -18.27 -4.51 4.31
C ASP A 70 -18.25 -5.93 3.73
N PRO A 71 -17.09 -6.60 3.78
CA PRO A 71 -16.96 -7.93 3.22
C PRO A 71 -17.64 -9.01 4.08
N PRO A 72 -18.31 -10.00 3.45
CA PRO A 72 -18.86 -11.13 4.17
C PRO A 72 -17.76 -11.92 4.91
N ALA A 73 -18.13 -12.57 6.02
CA ALA A 73 -17.18 -13.25 6.92
C ALA A 73 -16.27 -14.26 6.19
N MET A 74 -16.82 -14.99 5.22
CA MET A 74 -16.07 -15.94 4.38
C MET A 74 -14.96 -15.26 3.57
N TRP A 75 -15.25 -14.08 3.00
CA TRP A 75 -14.27 -13.30 2.27
C TRP A 75 -13.16 -12.79 3.20
N ARG A 76 -13.53 -12.31 4.40
CA ARG A 76 -12.57 -11.86 5.43
C ARG A 76 -11.64 -12.98 5.86
N MET A 77 -12.16 -14.19 6.01
CA MET A 77 -11.40 -15.36 6.40
C MET A 77 -10.42 -15.81 5.29
N ARG A 78 -10.88 -15.83 4.04
CA ARG A 78 -10.06 -16.19 2.87
C ARG A 78 -8.92 -15.20 2.64
N HIS A 79 -9.18 -13.90 2.81
CA HIS A 79 -8.18 -12.85 2.65
C HIS A 79 -7.48 -12.45 3.97
N ARG A 80 -7.74 -13.19 5.06
CA ARG A 80 -7.13 -13.05 6.39
C ARG A 80 -7.02 -11.59 6.86
N VAL A 81 -8.09 -10.82 6.65
CA VAL A 81 -8.19 -9.43 7.10
C VAL A 81 -8.36 -9.44 8.63
N PRO A 82 -7.47 -8.79 9.41
CA PRO A 82 -7.61 -8.74 10.86
C PRO A 82 -8.87 -7.98 11.27
N MET A 83 -9.67 -8.51 12.18
CA MET A 83 -10.76 -7.74 12.80
C MET A 83 -10.18 -6.64 13.71
N PRO A 84 -10.78 -5.43 13.78
CA PRO A 84 -12.03 -4.97 13.16
C PRO A 84 -11.85 -4.28 11.80
N LEU A 85 -10.67 -4.40 11.17
CA LEU A 85 -10.35 -3.65 9.94
C LEU A 85 -11.27 -4.09 8.80
N ARG A 86 -12.08 -3.14 8.33
CA ARG A 86 -13.09 -3.39 7.30
C ARG A 86 -12.54 -3.45 5.88
N ALA A 87 -11.36 -2.87 5.63
CA ALA A 87 -10.55 -3.21 4.46
C ALA A 87 -9.11 -2.70 4.63
N VAL A 88 -8.17 -3.63 4.84
CA VAL A 88 -6.80 -3.50 4.33
C VAL A 88 -6.47 -4.82 3.69
N VAL A 89 -6.61 -4.87 2.37
CA VAL A 89 -6.22 -6.06 1.60
C VAL A 89 -4.85 -5.83 1.00
N HIS A 90 -3.93 -6.72 1.34
CA HIS A 90 -2.67 -6.88 0.64
C HIS A 90 -2.89 -7.82 -0.53
N ILE A 91 -2.58 -7.37 -1.74
CA ILE A 91 -2.81 -8.20 -2.92
C ILE A 91 -1.53 -8.25 -3.79
N TRP A 92 -1.34 -9.40 -4.46
CA TRP A 92 -0.20 -9.74 -5.32
C TRP A 92 1.17 -9.88 -4.62
N SER A 93 1.17 -10.03 -3.28
CA SER A 93 2.35 -10.37 -2.47
C SER A 93 2.00 -11.39 -1.38
N ASP A 94 2.45 -12.63 -1.53
CA ASP A 94 2.40 -13.65 -0.47
C ASP A 94 3.58 -13.54 0.52
N ASN A 95 4.55 -12.65 0.23
CA ASN A 95 5.76 -12.47 1.03
C ASN A 95 5.62 -11.40 2.11
N GLY A 96 4.39 -10.98 2.46
CA GLY A 96 4.15 -10.07 3.57
C GLY A 96 4.79 -10.64 4.83
N LYS A 97 5.96 -10.15 5.22
CA LYS A 97 6.65 -10.55 6.45
C LYS A 97 5.71 -10.17 7.59
N ARG A 98 4.97 -11.15 8.09
CA ARG A 98 3.87 -10.94 9.05
C ARG A 98 4.37 -10.44 10.39
N LYS A 99 5.59 -10.85 10.77
CA LYS A 99 6.25 -10.43 12.02
C LYS A 99 6.45 -8.91 12.07
N PRO A 100 7.10 -8.25 11.08
CA PRO A 100 7.16 -6.79 11.02
C PRO A 100 5.80 -6.10 11.09
N LEU A 101 4.79 -6.58 10.36
CA LEU A 101 3.45 -5.95 10.42
C LEU A 101 2.80 -6.11 11.79
N GLN A 102 2.99 -7.27 12.43
CA GLN A 102 2.47 -7.52 13.78
C GLN A 102 3.20 -6.67 14.83
N GLU A 103 4.51 -6.53 14.72
CA GLU A 103 5.32 -5.63 15.58
C GLU A 103 4.88 -4.18 15.41
N LEU A 104 4.68 -3.70 14.18
CA LEU A 104 4.17 -2.35 13.92
C LEU A 104 2.78 -2.11 14.51
N ARG A 105 1.91 -3.14 14.50
CA ARG A 105 0.60 -3.09 15.17
C ARG A 105 0.74 -3.08 16.70
N GLN A 106 1.61 -3.93 17.25
CA GLN A 106 1.85 -4.01 18.69
C GLN A 106 2.42 -2.71 19.26
N ASN A 107 3.25 -2.01 18.47
CA ASN A 107 3.89 -0.77 18.88
C ASN A 107 3.05 0.48 18.57
N ASP A 108 1.78 0.33 18.19
CA ASP A 108 0.89 1.44 17.79
C ASP A 108 1.49 2.38 16.74
N ALA A 109 2.40 1.88 15.90
CA ALA A 109 3.16 2.68 14.95
C ALA A 109 2.25 3.42 13.95
N GLY A 110 1.11 2.82 13.59
CA GLY A 110 0.12 3.45 12.73
C GLY A 110 -0.45 4.75 13.30
N LYS A 111 -0.72 4.79 14.62
CA LYS A 111 -1.21 5.98 15.32
C LYS A 111 -0.13 7.04 15.40
N LEU A 112 1.09 6.65 15.73
CA LEU A 112 2.24 7.56 15.82
C LEU A 112 2.54 8.21 14.46
N VAL A 113 2.56 7.43 13.38
CA VAL A 113 2.75 7.94 12.02
C VAL A 113 1.63 8.91 11.65
N TRP A 114 0.37 8.60 11.99
CA TRP A 114 -0.75 9.50 11.73
C TRP A 114 -0.61 10.83 12.47
N GLN A 115 -0.35 10.79 13.78
CA GLN A 115 -0.18 11.98 14.60
C GLN A 115 0.97 12.87 14.10
N HIS A 116 2.12 12.26 13.79
CA HIS A 116 3.25 12.98 13.23
C HIS A 116 2.92 13.60 11.87
N THR A 117 2.30 12.83 10.97
CA THR A 117 1.89 13.30 9.64
C THR A 117 0.93 14.49 9.76
N MET A 118 -0.07 14.40 10.64
CA MET A 118 -1.01 15.50 10.83
C MET A 118 -0.35 16.72 11.46
N GLY A 119 0.59 16.55 12.39
CA GLY A 119 1.35 17.67 12.96
C GLY A 119 2.20 18.40 11.91
N VAL A 120 2.81 17.68 10.96
CA VAL A 120 3.53 18.29 9.83
C VAL A 120 2.58 18.99 8.87
N LEU A 121 1.43 18.40 8.56
CA LEU A 121 0.44 19.05 7.71
C LEU A 121 -0.13 20.32 8.35
N GLU A 122 -0.41 20.30 9.65
CA GLU A 122 -0.86 21.48 10.40
C GLU A 122 0.22 22.55 10.50
N SER A 123 1.50 22.19 10.60
CA SER A 123 2.59 23.17 10.66
C SER A 123 2.79 23.90 9.33
N ILE A 124 2.54 23.22 8.20
CA ILE A 124 2.67 23.80 6.85
C ILE A 124 1.39 24.57 6.46
N CYS A 125 0.22 23.95 6.66
CA CYS A 125 -1.06 24.48 6.18
C CYS A 125 -1.76 25.39 7.20
N GLY A 126 -1.26 25.46 8.45
CA GLY A 126 -1.96 26.06 9.57
C GLY A 126 -3.02 25.14 10.17
N LYS A 127 -3.37 25.37 11.44
CA LYS A 127 -4.48 24.65 12.07
C LYS A 127 -5.79 25.01 11.39
N ARG A 128 -6.53 24.01 10.94
CA ARG A 128 -7.91 24.21 10.48
C ARG A 128 -8.76 24.58 11.69
N SER A 129 -9.18 25.85 11.79
CA SER A 129 -10.26 26.25 12.69
C SER A 129 -11.50 25.51 12.21
N GLY A 130 -12.01 24.57 13.02
CA GLY A 130 -13.16 23.74 12.66
C GLY A 130 -14.41 24.56 12.36
N TYR A 131 -15.26 24.03 11.48
CA TYR A 131 -16.69 24.32 11.44
C TYR A 131 -17.41 23.44 12.45
#